data_AF-A0A562J7K0-F1
#
_entry.id   AF-A0A562J7K0-F1
#
_cell.length_a   1.000
_cell.length_b   1.000
_cell.length_c   1.000
_cell.angle_alpha   90.00
_cell.angle_beta   90.00
_cell.angle_gamma   90.00
#
_symmetry.space_group_name_H-M   'P 1'
#
loop_
_entity.id
_entity.type
_entity.pdbx_description
1 polymer ?
#
loop_
_entity_poly.entity_id
_entity_poly.type
_entity_poly.pdbx_seq_one_letter_code
_entity_poly.pdbx_strand_id
1 'polypeptide(L)'
;MKTGTLKQILLITDGCSNQGEDPIAMAALAKEQGITVNVIGVMEHDVIDEQGMNEIEGIAMSGGGVSQVVYAQQLSQTVQMVTRKAMTQTLQGVVNKELQQILGGEKTMEDLPPEQRGEVMEVVDELGETVELEVLVLVDTSASMKHKLPTVKEALLDLSLSLNARSGDNRFSVFVFPGKKKDVEKLLDWTPKLESLTSIFSKLTTGGITPTGPAIREALTYFKKKRSLRSLLSRDDDESFFEESV
;
A
#
# COMPACT_ATOMS: atom_id res chain seq x y z
N MET A 1 -16.05 9.03 16.26
CA MET A 1 -14.79 9.65 15.79
C MET A 1 -14.61 9.25 14.34
N LYS A 2 -14.22 10.15 13.43
CA LYS A 2 -13.88 9.73 12.05
C LYS A 2 -12.56 8.96 12.13
N THR A 3 -12.61 7.65 12.10
CA THR A 3 -11.44 6.77 12.02
C THR A 3 -10.65 7.16 10.76
N GLY A 4 -9.36 7.45 10.92
CA GLY A 4 -8.50 7.77 9.78
C GLY A 4 -8.42 6.59 8.80
N THR A 5 -8.28 6.88 7.52
CA THR A 5 -8.07 5.85 6.49
C THR A 5 -6.57 5.69 6.24
N LEU A 6 -6.03 4.49 6.47
CA LEU A 6 -4.66 4.15 6.10
C LEU A 6 -4.59 3.84 4.60
N LYS A 7 -3.56 4.35 3.94
CA LYS A 7 -3.35 4.17 2.50
C LYS A 7 -2.00 3.55 2.25
N GLN A 8 -1.99 2.47 1.50
CA GLN A 8 -0.78 1.75 1.18
C GLN A 8 -0.70 1.43 -0.31
N ILE A 9 0.50 1.54 -0.85
CA ILE A 9 0.89 0.92 -2.11
C ILE A 9 1.65 -0.35 -1.76
N LEU A 10 1.25 -1.47 -2.33
CA LEU A 10 1.99 -2.72 -2.24
C LEU A 10 2.60 -3.02 -3.63
N LEU A 11 3.90 -2.79 -3.77
CA LEU A 11 4.65 -3.08 -4.98
C LEU A 11 5.18 -4.51 -4.91
N ILE A 12 4.86 -5.32 -5.91
CA ILE A 12 5.38 -6.68 -6.07
C ILE A 12 6.19 -6.71 -7.37
N THR A 13 7.49 -6.91 -7.27
CA THR A 13 8.44 -6.85 -8.40
C THR A 13 9.49 -7.94 -8.26
N ASP A 14 10.17 -8.29 -9.34
CA ASP A 14 11.33 -9.19 -9.31
C ASP A 14 12.60 -8.61 -9.92
N GLY A 15 12.59 -7.33 -10.30
CA GLY A 15 13.74 -6.67 -10.92
C GLY A 15 13.77 -5.16 -10.72
N CYS A 16 14.83 -4.54 -11.25
CA CYS A 16 15.03 -3.10 -11.26
C CYS A 16 14.11 -2.41 -12.27
N SER A 17 13.72 -1.18 -11.94
CA SER A 17 13.17 -0.26 -12.92
C SER A 17 14.18 0.00 -14.04
N ASN A 18 13.70 0.01 -15.27
CA ASN A 18 14.55 0.24 -16.44
C ASN A 18 13.95 1.27 -17.41
N GLN A 19 12.82 1.88 -17.03
CA GLN A 19 12.14 2.88 -17.84
C GLN A 19 11.32 3.86 -16.99
N GLY A 20 11.35 5.13 -17.39
CA GLY A 20 10.50 6.17 -16.82
C GLY A 20 11.16 6.95 -15.69
N GLU A 21 10.31 7.50 -14.82
CA GLU A 21 10.71 8.30 -13.65
C GLU A 21 11.40 7.43 -12.58
N ASP A 22 12.22 8.06 -11.73
CA ASP A 22 12.87 7.41 -10.59
C ASP A 22 11.81 6.90 -9.59
N PRO A 23 11.72 5.59 -9.34
CA PRO A 23 10.74 5.03 -8.41
C PRO A 23 10.97 5.44 -6.95
N ILE A 24 12.21 5.72 -6.55
CA ILE A 24 12.55 6.18 -5.19
C ILE A 24 11.95 7.58 -4.95
N ALA A 25 12.12 8.48 -5.92
CA ALA A 25 11.55 9.82 -5.87
C ALA A 25 10.01 9.78 -5.82
N MET A 26 9.38 8.88 -6.60
CA MET A 26 7.93 8.71 -6.58
C MET A 26 7.42 8.12 -5.26
N ALA A 27 8.19 7.24 -4.61
CA ALA A 27 7.86 6.71 -3.29
C ALA A 27 7.98 7.79 -2.20
N ALA A 28 8.99 8.66 -2.25
CA ALA A 28 9.09 9.82 -1.36
C ALA A 28 7.85 10.73 -1.49
N LEU A 29 7.44 11.02 -2.72
CA LEU A 29 6.22 11.79 -2.99
C LEU A 29 4.95 11.09 -2.47
N ALA A 30 4.90 9.76 -2.49
CA ALA A 30 3.80 8.99 -1.90
C ALA A 30 3.70 9.22 -0.39
N LYS A 31 4.84 9.14 0.30
CA LYS A 31 4.93 9.33 1.75
C LYS A 31 4.50 10.74 2.16
N GLU A 32 4.91 11.77 1.41
CA GLU A 32 4.47 13.15 1.62
C GLU A 32 2.94 13.31 1.51
N GLN A 33 2.29 12.48 0.70
CA GLN A 33 0.83 12.47 0.53
C GLN A 33 0.11 11.55 1.55
N GLY A 34 0.82 11.01 2.53
CA GLY A 34 0.28 10.10 3.54
C GLY A 34 -0.04 8.70 3.00
N ILE A 35 0.70 8.26 1.98
CA ILE A 35 0.57 6.93 1.37
C ILE A 35 1.87 6.17 1.60
N THR A 36 1.81 5.07 2.34
CA THR A 36 2.96 4.21 2.63
C THR A 36 3.27 3.32 1.42
N VAL A 37 4.53 3.18 1.01
CA VAL A 37 4.92 2.28 -0.09
C VAL A 37 5.69 1.09 0.46
N ASN A 38 5.11 -0.09 0.32
CA ASN A 38 5.71 -1.37 0.67
C ASN A 38 6.19 -2.07 -0.59
N VAL A 39 7.30 -2.80 -0.50
CA VAL A 39 7.91 -3.47 -1.65
C VAL A 39 8.21 -4.92 -1.34
N ILE A 40 7.78 -5.83 -2.20
CA ILE A 40 8.10 -7.25 -2.11
C ILE A 40 8.84 -7.69 -3.36
N GLY A 41 10.09 -8.06 -3.17
CA GLY A 41 10.92 -8.69 -4.19
C GLY A 41 10.63 -10.19 -4.27
N VAL A 42 10.27 -10.70 -5.46
CA VAL A 42 9.93 -12.12 -5.66
C VAL A 42 11.05 -12.87 -6.39
N MET A 43 11.66 -13.82 -5.70
CA MET A 43 12.69 -14.72 -6.24
C MET A 43 12.09 -16.07 -6.64
N GLU A 44 12.71 -16.74 -7.61
CA GLU A 44 12.36 -18.11 -7.99
C GLU A 44 13.56 -19.05 -7.81
N HIS A 45 14.64 -18.83 -8.58
CA HIS A 45 15.87 -19.64 -8.51
C HIS A 45 17.17 -18.83 -8.67
N ASP A 46 17.08 -17.55 -9.01
CA ASP A 46 18.22 -16.64 -9.20
C ASP A 46 18.33 -15.64 -8.04
N VAL A 47 19.54 -15.12 -7.85
CA VAL A 47 19.84 -14.05 -6.89
C VAL A 47 19.35 -12.73 -7.50
N ILE A 48 18.56 -11.94 -6.74
CA ILE A 48 18.32 -10.53 -7.11
C ILE A 48 19.68 -9.84 -7.07
N ASP A 49 20.04 -9.16 -8.15
CA ASP A 49 21.29 -8.41 -8.19
C ASP A 49 21.32 -7.31 -7.12
N GLU A 50 22.52 -6.87 -6.74
CA GLU A 50 22.66 -5.82 -5.71
C GLU A 50 21.91 -4.54 -6.11
N GLN A 51 21.81 -4.25 -7.40
CA GLN A 51 21.06 -3.10 -7.91
C GLN A 51 19.56 -3.23 -7.60
N GLY A 52 18.95 -4.40 -7.84
CA GLY A 52 17.54 -4.66 -7.56
C GLY A 52 17.24 -4.64 -6.07
N MET A 53 18.15 -5.18 -5.26
CA MET A 53 18.05 -5.11 -3.80
C MET A 53 18.04 -3.66 -3.31
N ASN A 54 18.99 -2.85 -3.79
CA ASN A 54 19.11 -1.44 -3.41
C ASN A 54 17.89 -0.62 -3.85
N GLU A 55 17.33 -0.90 -5.04
CA GLU A 55 16.12 -0.23 -5.51
C GLU A 55 14.90 -0.60 -4.65
N ILE A 56 14.71 -1.90 -4.37
CA ILE A 56 13.61 -2.41 -3.53
C ILE A 56 13.65 -1.76 -2.14
N GLU A 57 14.82 -1.73 -1.50
CA GLU A 57 15.00 -1.12 -0.19
C GLU A 57 14.85 0.41 -0.25
N GLY A 58 15.43 1.06 -1.25
CA GLY A 58 15.35 2.50 -1.45
C GLY A 58 13.92 3.00 -1.64
N ILE A 59 13.10 2.29 -2.43
CA ILE A 59 11.68 2.60 -2.63
C ILE A 59 10.92 2.49 -1.31
N ALA A 60 11.04 1.36 -0.60
CA ALA A 60 10.30 1.15 0.65
C ALA A 60 10.71 2.17 1.73
N MET A 61 12.01 2.39 1.91
CA MET A 61 12.54 3.35 2.89
C MET A 61 12.05 4.78 2.60
N SER A 62 12.12 5.21 1.33
CA SER A 62 11.66 6.54 0.92
C SER A 62 10.14 6.68 1.01
N GLY A 63 9.41 5.59 0.74
CA GLY A 63 7.97 5.47 0.90
C GLY A 63 7.50 5.30 2.35
N GLY A 64 8.41 5.18 3.32
CA GLY A 64 8.08 4.97 4.74
C GLY A 64 7.44 3.62 5.04
N GLY A 65 7.63 2.63 4.16
CA GLY A 65 7.08 1.29 4.30
C GLY A 65 8.16 0.24 4.56
N VAL A 66 7.82 -1.01 4.27
CA VAL A 66 8.68 -2.18 4.50
C VAL A 66 9.04 -2.83 3.17
N SER A 67 10.31 -3.18 3.00
CA SER A 67 10.78 -4.06 1.93
C SER A 67 11.01 -5.48 2.46
N GLN A 68 10.72 -6.49 1.64
CA GLN A 68 11.12 -7.86 1.90
C GLN A 68 11.40 -8.59 0.59
N VAL A 69 12.47 -9.38 0.55
CA VAL A 69 12.79 -10.23 -0.60
C VAL A 69 12.57 -11.69 -0.22
N VAL A 70 11.76 -12.40 -1.01
CA VAL A 70 11.29 -13.75 -0.68
C VAL A 70 11.20 -14.64 -1.89
N TYR A 71 11.31 -15.93 -1.66
CA TYR A 71 10.97 -16.92 -2.68
C TYR A 71 9.46 -16.95 -2.90
N ALA A 72 9.05 -17.23 -4.14
CA ALA A 72 7.63 -17.28 -4.52
C ALA A 72 6.79 -18.15 -3.56
N GLN A 73 7.32 -19.28 -3.09
CA GLN A 73 6.63 -20.20 -2.18
C GLN A 73 6.24 -19.58 -0.82
N GLN A 74 6.95 -18.52 -0.39
CA GLN A 74 6.68 -17.82 0.88
C GLN A 74 5.87 -16.54 0.69
N LEU A 75 5.54 -16.17 -0.55
CA LEU A 75 4.98 -14.87 -0.91
C LEU A 75 3.69 -14.54 -0.16
N SER A 76 2.76 -15.50 -0.01
CA SER A 76 1.48 -15.26 0.67
C SER A 76 1.66 -14.78 2.12
N GLN A 77 2.50 -15.48 2.89
CA GLN A 77 2.79 -15.11 4.27
C GLN A 77 3.49 -13.74 4.35
N THR A 78 4.41 -13.48 3.43
CA THR A 78 5.16 -12.23 3.38
C THR A 78 4.28 -11.04 3.04
N VAL A 79 3.40 -11.17 2.05
CA VAL A 79 2.46 -10.12 1.67
C VAL A 79 1.59 -9.69 2.85
N GLN A 80 1.08 -10.66 3.61
CA GLN A 80 0.30 -10.38 4.82
C GLN A 80 1.13 -9.71 5.91
N MET A 81 2.32 -10.25 6.18
CA MET A 81 3.23 -9.73 7.21
C MET A 81 3.66 -8.29 6.89
N VAL A 82 4.10 -8.01 5.67
CA VAL A 82 4.55 -6.69 5.23
C VAL A 82 3.42 -5.67 5.34
N THR A 83 2.22 -6.02 4.89
CA THR A 83 1.06 -5.12 4.93
C THR A 83 0.68 -4.77 6.38
N ARG A 84 0.59 -5.76 7.27
CA ARG A 84 0.29 -5.55 8.70
C ARG A 84 1.40 -4.80 9.42
N LYS A 85 2.66 -5.14 9.17
CA LYS A 85 3.82 -4.45 9.77
C LYS A 85 3.84 -2.96 9.39
N ALA A 86 3.64 -2.66 8.11
CA ALA A 86 3.56 -1.29 7.63
C ALA A 86 2.38 -0.51 8.23
N MET A 87 1.25 -1.21 8.45
CA MET A 87 0.08 -0.65 9.13
C MET A 87 0.42 -0.24 10.57
N THR A 88 0.99 -1.17 11.36
CA THR A 88 1.44 -0.91 12.73
C THR A 88 2.45 0.24 12.78
N GLN A 89 3.46 0.25 11.90
CA GLN A 89 4.45 1.33 11.84
C GLN A 89 3.83 2.69 11.51
N THR A 90 2.86 2.73 10.59
CA THR A 90 2.16 3.96 10.23
C THR A 90 1.36 4.49 11.42
N LEU A 91 0.64 3.60 12.12
CA LEU A 91 -0.14 3.96 13.31
C LEU A 91 0.73 4.40 14.47
N GLN A 92 1.83 3.70 14.75
CA GLN A 92 2.84 4.12 15.74
C GLN A 92 3.35 5.53 15.42
N GLY A 93 3.65 5.81 14.15
CA GLY A 93 4.10 7.14 13.72
C GLY A 93 3.05 8.24 13.94
N VAL A 94 1.76 7.93 13.76
CA VAL A 94 0.66 8.87 14.03
C VAL A 94 0.50 9.07 15.53
N VAL A 95 0.39 7.99 16.30
CA VAL A 95 0.20 8.04 17.76
C VAL A 95 1.38 8.74 18.45
N ASN A 96 2.61 8.48 18.02
CA ASN A 96 3.80 9.15 18.55
C ASN A 96 3.77 10.67 18.29
N LYS A 97 3.27 11.12 17.14
CA LYS A 97 3.10 12.56 16.85
C LYS A 97 2.04 13.20 17.74
N GLU A 98 0.92 12.52 17.98
CA GLU A 98 -0.12 13.00 18.90
C GLU A 98 0.41 13.08 20.34
N LEU A 99 1.14 12.05 20.78
CA LEU A 99 1.79 12.04 22.10
C LEU A 99 2.80 13.18 22.25
N GLN A 100 3.64 13.43 21.25
CA GLN A 100 4.57 14.56 21.26
C GLN A 100 3.86 15.91 21.41
N GLN A 101 2.72 16.10 20.75
CA GLN A 101 1.94 17.35 20.89
C GLN A 101 1.39 17.52 22.31
N ILE A 102 0.99 16.43 22.97
CA ILE A 102 0.49 16.45 24.35
C ILE A 102 1.62 16.63 25.37
N LEU A 103 2.76 15.97 25.15
CA LEU A 103 3.88 15.88 26.11
C LEU A 103 4.95 16.99 25.95
N GLY A 104 4.76 17.94 25.04
CA GLY A 104 5.64 19.10 24.88
C GLY A 104 6.83 18.91 23.93
N GLY A 105 6.68 18.06 22.90
CA GLY A 105 7.57 17.97 21.74
C GLY A 105 8.88 17.19 21.93
N GLU A 106 9.41 17.11 23.16
CA GLU A 106 10.70 16.44 23.42
C GLU A 106 10.58 14.95 23.75
N LYS A 107 9.42 14.50 24.22
CA LYS A 107 9.22 13.10 24.62
C LYS A 107 8.60 12.28 23.51
N THR A 108 9.23 11.16 23.19
CA THR A 108 8.71 10.13 22.30
C THR A 108 8.08 8.99 23.09
N MET A 109 7.37 8.11 22.39
CA MET A 109 6.89 6.85 22.96
C MET A 109 8.01 5.99 23.58
N GLU A 110 9.22 6.07 23.05
CA GLU A 110 10.38 5.32 23.55
C GLU A 110 10.84 5.86 24.92
N ASP A 111 10.54 7.11 25.24
CA ASP A 111 10.87 7.73 26.53
C ASP A 111 9.83 7.41 27.63
N LEU A 112 8.71 6.78 27.26
CA LEU A 112 7.67 6.40 28.21
C LEU A 112 8.13 5.20 29.08
N PRO A 113 7.75 5.16 30.36
CA PRO A 113 7.88 3.97 31.19
C PRO A 113 7.25 2.73 30.55
N PRO A 114 7.75 1.51 30.81
CA PRO A 114 7.26 0.29 30.18
C PRO A 114 5.74 0.08 30.27
N GLU A 115 5.12 0.42 31.41
CA GLU A 115 3.67 0.30 31.62
C GLU A 115 2.88 1.21 30.65
N GLN A 116 3.23 2.50 30.61
CA GLN A 116 2.59 3.48 29.71
C GLN A 116 2.87 3.17 28.24
N ARG A 117 4.07 2.68 27.93
CA ARG A 117 4.38 2.21 26.57
C ARG A 117 3.49 1.04 26.16
N GLY A 118 3.18 0.15 27.10
CA GLY A 118 2.22 -0.95 26.90
C GLY A 118 0.84 -0.44 26.54
N GLU A 119 0.30 0.51 27.31
CA GLU A 119 -1.01 1.14 27.03
C GLU A 119 -1.07 1.76 25.63
N VAL A 120 0.00 2.45 25.21
CA VAL A 120 0.09 3.03 23.87
C VAL A 120 0.10 1.95 22.78
N MET A 121 0.74 0.81 23.02
CA MET A 121 0.74 -0.32 22.07
C MET A 121 -0.64 -0.97 21.95
N GLU A 122 -1.39 -1.09 23.05
CA GLU A 122 -2.77 -1.57 23.01
C GLU A 122 -3.66 -0.68 22.12
N VAL A 123 -3.50 0.66 22.23
CA VAL A 123 -4.21 1.60 21.37
C VAL A 123 -3.80 1.44 19.90
N VAL A 124 -2.50 1.26 19.62
CA VAL A 124 -2.02 1.01 18.25
C VAL A 124 -2.60 -0.27 17.68
N ASP A 125 -2.68 -1.34 18.46
CA ASP A 125 -3.22 -2.63 18.04
C ASP A 125 -4.73 -2.54 17.80
N GLU A 126 -5.49 -1.86 18.67
CA GLU A 126 -6.92 -1.60 18.48
C GLU A 126 -7.19 -0.78 17.22
N LEU A 127 -6.41 0.29 17.00
CA LEU A 127 -6.47 1.05 15.76
C LEU A 127 -6.11 0.16 14.56
N GLY A 128 -5.11 -0.70 14.72
CA GLY A 128 -4.72 -1.71 13.74
C GLY A 128 -5.87 -2.61 13.30
N GLU A 129 -6.83 -2.90 14.16
CA GLU A 129 -7.99 -3.75 13.81
C GLU A 129 -9.20 -2.95 13.29
N THR A 130 -9.34 -1.67 13.65
CA THR A 130 -10.58 -0.90 13.45
C THR A 130 -10.50 0.16 12.34
N VAL A 131 -9.30 0.64 11.98
CA VAL A 131 -9.17 1.69 10.95
C VAL A 131 -9.46 1.19 9.54
N GLU A 132 -10.04 2.07 8.72
CA GLU A 132 -10.22 1.82 7.29
C GLU A 132 -8.84 1.66 6.61
N LEU A 133 -8.72 0.70 5.70
CA LEU A 133 -7.50 0.42 4.95
C LEU A 133 -7.75 0.41 3.45
N GLU A 134 -6.95 1.18 2.71
CA GLU A 134 -6.93 1.18 1.25
C GLU A 134 -5.57 0.67 0.76
N VAL A 135 -5.56 -0.47 0.07
CA VAL A 135 -4.34 -1.07 -0.49
C VAL A 135 -4.41 -1.07 -2.02
N LEU A 136 -3.51 -0.32 -2.66
CA LEU A 136 -3.32 -0.38 -4.10
C LEU A 136 -2.12 -1.27 -4.41
N VAL A 137 -2.38 -2.41 -5.03
CA VAL A 137 -1.35 -3.38 -5.40
C VAL A 137 -0.84 -3.05 -6.80
N LEU A 138 0.46 -2.84 -6.91
CA LEU A 138 1.19 -2.73 -8.17
C LEU A 138 1.90 -4.06 -8.41
N VAL A 139 1.53 -4.78 -9.46
CA VAL A 139 2.13 -6.08 -9.80
C VAL A 139 2.98 -5.93 -11.07
N ASP A 140 4.26 -6.25 -10.95
CA ASP A 140 5.13 -6.37 -12.10
C ASP A 140 4.71 -7.57 -12.96
N THR A 141 4.63 -7.33 -14.27
CA THR A 141 4.33 -8.29 -15.32
C THR A 141 5.44 -8.29 -16.37
N SER A 142 6.65 -7.91 -15.99
CA SER A 142 7.86 -8.11 -16.77
C SER A 142 8.05 -9.59 -17.14
N ALA A 143 8.91 -9.86 -18.13
CA ALA A 143 9.08 -11.20 -18.68
C ALA A 143 9.49 -12.24 -17.62
N SER A 144 10.29 -11.84 -16.64
CA SER A 144 10.74 -12.66 -15.50
C SER A 144 9.60 -13.04 -14.54
N MET A 145 8.53 -12.23 -14.47
CA MET A 145 7.39 -12.49 -13.59
C MET A 145 6.45 -13.60 -14.08
N LYS A 146 6.57 -14.05 -15.33
CA LYS A 146 5.62 -14.98 -15.97
C LYS A 146 5.30 -16.23 -15.13
N HIS A 147 6.32 -16.83 -14.51
CA HIS A 147 6.17 -18.04 -13.70
C HIS A 147 5.77 -17.75 -12.23
N LYS A 148 5.96 -16.50 -11.78
CA LYS A 148 5.66 -16.03 -10.43
C LYS A 148 4.22 -15.52 -10.29
N LEU A 149 3.61 -15.03 -11.37
CA LEU A 149 2.26 -14.45 -11.37
C LEU A 149 1.17 -15.35 -10.77
N PRO A 150 1.13 -16.69 -11.01
CA PRO A 150 0.15 -17.55 -10.34
C PRO A 150 0.26 -17.47 -8.82
N THR A 151 1.48 -17.46 -8.30
CA THR A 151 1.73 -17.38 -6.85
C THR A 151 1.42 -16.00 -6.29
N VAL A 152 1.69 -14.94 -7.06
CA VAL A 152 1.24 -13.57 -6.72
C VAL A 152 -0.29 -13.52 -6.60
N LYS A 153 -1.00 -14.14 -7.55
CA LYS A 153 -2.47 -14.19 -7.53
C LYS A 153 -3.00 -14.84 -6.25
N GLU A 154 -2.47 -16.01 -5.89
CA GLU A 154 -2.88 -16.70 -4.65
C GLU A 154 -2.53 -15.88 -3.40
N ALA A 155 -1.33 -15.27 -3.35
CA ALA A 155 -0.93 -14.40 -2.24
C ALA A 155 -1.86 -13.19 -2.05
N LEU A 156 -2.37 -12.61 -3.14
CA LEU A 156 -3.33 -11.50 -3.07
C LEU A 156 -4.72 -11.96 -2.61
N LEU A 157 -5.16 -13.15 -3.01
CA LEU A 157 -6.41 -13.73 -2.50
C LEU A 157 -6.32 -13.97 -0.99
N ASP A 158 -5.23 -14.58 -0.53
CA ASP A 158 -4.97 -14.81 0.89
C ASP A 158 -4.86 -13.50 1.67
N LEU A 159 -4.23 -12.46 1.10
CA LEU A 159 -4.18 -11.12 1.69
C LEU A 159 -5.59 -10.55 1.89
N SER A 160 -6.45 -10.63 0.87
CA SER A 160 -7.82 -10.14 0.95
C SER A 160 -8.61 -10.85 2.05
N LEU A 161 -8.45 -12.17 2.18
CA LEU A 161 -9.09 -12.95 3.24
C LEU A 161 -8.57 -12.53 4.63
N SER A 162 -7.24 -12.41 4.77
CA SER A 162 -6.58 -12.05 6.03
C SER A 162 -6.96 -10.66 6.52
N LEU A 163 -7.06 -9.68 5.62
CA LEU A 163 -7.44 -8.31 5.97
C LEU A 163 -8.94 -8.16 6.20
N ASN A 164 -9.79 -8.87 5.46
CA ASN A 164 -11.24 -8.87 5.68
C ASN A 164 -11.66 -9.53 7.00
N ALA A 165 -10.74 -10.18 7.72
CA ALA A 165 -10.98 -10.64 9.09
C ALA A 165 -10.89 -9.50 10.13
N ARG A 166 -10.30 -8.35 9.78
CA ARG A 166 -10.27 -7.14 10.61
C ARG A 166 -11.66 -6.53 10.69
N SER A 167 -11.93 -5.78 11.77
CA SER A 167 -13.22 -5.07 11.94
C SER A 167 -13.34 -3.84 11.05
N GLY A 168 -12.22 -3.19 10.72
CA GLY A 168 -12.17 -2.02 9.85
C GLY A 168 -12.36 -2.39 8.37
N ASP A 169 -13.01 -1.50 7.61
CA ASP A 169 -13.25 -1.70 6.19
C ASP A 169 -11.95 -1.73 5.39
N ASN A 170 -11.81 -2.72 4.50
CA ASN A 170 -10.68 -2.83 3.59
C ASN A 170 -11.14 -2.59 2.15
N ARG A 171 -10.35 -1.87 1.36
CA ARG A 171 -10.54 -1.74 -0.09
C ARG A 171 -9.23 -1.99 -0.81
N PHE A 172 -9.33 -2.75 -1.89
CA PHE A 172 -8.23 -3.15 -2.72
C PHE A 172 -8.39 -2.62 -4.13
N SER A 173 -7.30 -2.27 -4.77
CA SER A 173 -7.24 -2.03 -6.21
C SER A 173 -5.97 -2.66 -6.74
N VAL A 174 -6.02 -3.21 -7.95
CA VAL A 174 -4.88 -3.95 -8.53
C VAL A 174 -4.56 -3.40 -9.91
N PHE A 175 -3.31 -2.99 -10.07
CA PHE A 175 -2.75 -2.45 -11.28
C PHE A 175 -1.56 -3.32 -11.67
N VAL A 176 -1.32 -3.45 -12.97
CA VAL A 176 -0.14 -4.11 -13.51
C VAL A 176 0.71 -3.14 -14.30
N PHE A 177 2.01 -3.41 -14.32
CA PHE A 177 2.97 -2.72 -15.15
C PHE A 177 3.97 -3.75 -15.68
N PRO A 178 4.39 -3.69 -16.95
CA PRO A 178 3.85 -2.81 -17.98
C PRO A 178 2.42 -3.19 -18.38
N GLY A 179 1.61 -2.21 -18.76
CA GLY A 179 0.29 -2.44 -19.36
C GLY A 179 0.38 -2.78 -20.85
N LYS A 180 -0.73 -3.25 -21.46
CA LYS A 180 -0.74 -3.65 -22.88
C LYS A 180 -0.48 -2.51 -23.87
N LYS A 181 -0.90 -1.29 -23.52
CA LYS A 181 -0.83 -0.09 -24.40
C LYS A 181 -0.25 1.15 -23.70
N LYS A 182 0.03 1.03 -22.41
CA LYS A 182 0.46 2.12 -21.51
C LYS A 182 1.41 1.52 -20.49
N ASP A 183 2.19 2.36 -19.82
CA ASP A 183 3.11 1.93 -18.76
C ASP A 183 2.39 1.18 -17.63
N VAL A 184 1.10 1.50 -17.38
CA VAL A 184 0.31 0.93 -16.28
C VAL A 184 -1.10 0.61 -16.75
N GLU A 185 -1.64 -0.53 -16.34
CA GLU A 185 -3.00 -0.97 -16.62
C GLU A 185 -3.73 -1.33 -15.32
N LYS A 186 -4.87 -0.67 -15.06
CA LYS A 186 -5.75 -1.02 -13.93
C LYS A 186 -6.50 -2.31 -14.26
N LEU A 187 -6.26 -3.36 -13.49
CA LEU A 187 -7.00 -4.61 -13.57
C LEU A 187 -8.30 -4.57 -12.79
N LEU A 188 -8.27 -3.93 -11.62
CA LEU A 188 -9.37 -3.96 -10.67
C LEU A 188 -9.55 -2.60 -9.98
N ASP A 189 -10.78 -2.09 -10.02
CA ASP A 189 -11.18 -0.90 -9.27
C ASP A 189 -11.29 -1.19 -7.76
N TRP A 190 -11.42 -0.14 -6.94
CA TRP A 190 -11.59 -0.25 -5.50
C TRP A 190 -12.74 -1.20 -5.14
N THR A 191 -12.40 -2.31 -4.50
CA THR A 191 -13.35 -3.35 -4.08
C THR A 191 -12.95 -3.91 -2.72
N PRO A 192 -13.90 -4.33 -1.87
CA PRO A 192 -13.57 -5.03 -0.63
C PRO A 192 -13.10 -6.47 -0.84
N LYS A 193 -13.25 -7.02 -2.05
CA LYS A 193 -12.94 -8.44 -2.34
C LYS A 193 -12.09 -8.58 -3.60
N LEU A 194 -11.04 -9.39 -3.52
CA LEU A 194 -10.14 -9.71 -4.63
C LEU A 194 -10.52 -10.98 -5.42
N GLU A 195 -11.63 -11.64 -5.10
CA GLU A 195 -12.10 -12.88 -5.76
C GLU A 195 -12.18 -12.76 -7.30
N SER A 196 -12.51 -11.56 -7.80
CA SER A 196 -12.60 -11.25 -9.23
C SER A 196 -11.26 -11.32 -9.98
N LEU A 197 -10.11 -11.29 -9.27
CA LEU A 197 -8.77 -11.40 -9.87
C LEU A 197 -8.52 -12.73 -10.57
N THR A 198 -9.19 -13.80 -10.13
CA THR A 198 -9.03 -15.16 -10.69
C THR A 198 -9.20 -15.22 -12.20
N SER A 199 -10.18 -14.48 -12.74
CA SER A 199 -10.48 -14.44 -14.17
C SER A 199 -9.61 -13.47 -14.99
N ILE A 200 -8.93 -12.54 -14.32
CA ILE A 200 -8.20 -11.43 -14.93
C ILE A 200 -6.72 -11.78 -15.08
N PHE A 201 -6.12 -12.42 -14.06
CA PHE A 201 -4.71 -12.82 -14.08
C PHE A 201 -4.35 -13.80 -15.21
N SER A 202 -5.30 -14.65 -15.62
CA SER A 202 -5.10 -15.59 -16.74
C SER A 202 -4.96 -14.92 -18.11
N LYS A 203 -5.30 -13.63 -18.21
CA LYS A 203 -5.24 -12.84 -19.45
C LYS A 203 -4.08 -11.84 -19.46
N LEU A 204 -3.22 -11.90 -18.44
CA LEU A 204 -2.03 -11.08 -18.35
C LEU A 204 -1.00 -11.53 -19.36
N THR A 205 -0.50 -10.56 -20.10
CA THR A 205 0.60 -10.73 -21.05
C THR A 205 1.82 -10.11 -20.40
N THR A 206 2.93 -10.85 -20.36
CA THR A 206 4.16 -10.28 -19.84
C THR A 206 4.88 -9.42 -20.87
N GLY A 207 5.51 -8.33 -20.42
CA GLY A 207 6.23 -7.37 -21.24
C GLY A 207 7.74 -7.37 -20.99
N GLY A 208 8.51 -6.69 -21.83
CA GLY A 208 9.98 -6.63 -21.71
C GLY A 208 10.54 -5.46 -20.90
N ILE A 209 9.67 -4.57 -20.39
CA ILE A 209 10.05 -3.33 -19.68
C ILE A 209 9.45 -3.33 -18.27
N THR A 210 10.03 -2.56 -17.35
CA THR A 210 9.59 -2.46 -15.95
C THR A 210 9.48 -0.98 -15.54
N PRO A 211 8.36 -0.29 -15.87
CA PRO A 211 8.18 1.13 -15.58
C PRO A 211 7.68 1.37 -14.14
N THR A 212 8.52 1.08 -13.14
CA THR A 212 8.15 1.13 -11.71
C THR A 212 7.78 2.54 -11.23
N GLY A 213 8.56 3.57 -11.59
CA GLY A 213 8.25 4.96 -11.23
C GLY A 213 6.90 5.43 -11.78
N PRO A 214 6.64 5.26 -13.09
CA PRO A 214 5.33 5.51 -13.68
C PRO A 214 4.18 4.75 -13.00
N ALA A 215 4.40 3.51 -12.56
CA ALA A 215 3.42 2.71 -11.81
C ALA A 215 3.06 3.36 -10.46
N ILE A 216 4.05 3.80 -9.69
CA ILE A 216 3.84 4.52 -8.43
C ILE A 216 3.10 5.84 -8.70
N ARG A 217 3.51 6.62 -9.70
CA ARG A 217 2.84 7.88 -10.05
C ARG A 217 1.36 7.69 -10.42
N GLU A 218 1.04 6.66 -11.20
CA GLU A 218 -0.35 6.37 -11.58
C GLU A 218 -1.18 5.96 -10.35
N ALA A 219 -0.59 5.17 -9.43
CA ALA A 219 -1.21 4.85 -8.16
C ALA A 219 -1.54 6.10 -7.33
N LEU A 220 -0.59 7.05 -7.21
CA LEU A 220 -0.82 8.33 -6.52
C LEU A 220 -1.96 9.13 -7.13
N THR A 221 -2.00 9.19 -8.47
CA THR A 221 -3.07 9.85 -9.21
C THR A 221 -4.41 9.19 -8.93
N TYR A 222 -4.43 7.86 -8.78
CA TYR A 222 -5.64 7.11 -8.49
C TYR A 222 -6.21 7.39 -7.09
N PHE A 223 -5.34 7.44 -6.06
CA PHE A 223 -5.74 7.85 -4.72
C PHE A 223 -6.32 9.28 -4.70
N LYS A 224 -5.75 10.22 -5.47
CA LYS A 224 -6.26 11.60 -5.57
C LYS A 224 -7.65 11.67 -6.21
N LYS A 225 -7.90 10.96 -7.31
CA LYS A 225 -9.20 10.94 -8.00
C LYS A 225 -10.33 10.51 -7.06
N LYS A 226 -10.09 9.48 -6.24
CA LYS A 226 -11.04 9.03 -5.22
C LYS A 226 -11.36 10.12 -4.19
N ARG A 227 -10.34 10.84 -3.70
CA ARG A 227 -10.52 11.95 -2.75
C ARG A 227 -11.41 13.05 -3.33
N SER A 228 -11.19 13.43 -4.59
CA SER A 228 -11.98 14.46 -5.27
C SER A 228 -13.46 14.06 -5.40
N LEU A 229 -13.75 12.79 -5.71
CA LEU A 229 -15.13 12.31 -5.80
C LEU A 229 -15.81 12.28 -4.42
N ARG A 230 -15.11 11.84 -3.37
CA ARG A 230 -15.64 11.86 -1.99
C ARG A 230 -15.93 13.30 -1.54
N SER A 231 -15.05 14.27 -1.83
CA SER A 231 -15.28 15.68 -1.46
C SER A 231 -16.42 16.35 -2.22
N LEU A 232 -16.73 15.91 -3.44
CA LEU A 232 -17.89 16.40 -4.20
C LEU A 232 -19.20 15.85 -3.63
N LEU A 233 -19.24 14.56 -3.30
CA LEU A 233 -20.43 13.93 -2.69
C LEU A 233 -20.70 14.43 -1.26
N SER A 234 -19.65 14.78 -0.51
CA SER A 234 -19.80 15.33 0.86
C SER A 234 -20.35 16.76 0.88
N ARG A 235 -20.43 17.42 -0.28
CA ARG A 235 -20.88 18.82 -0.40
C ARG A 235 -22.40 18.94 -0.52
N ASP A 236 -23.09 17.86 -0.89
CA ASP A 236 -24.55 17.84 -1.08
C ASP A 236 -25.31 17.49 0.22
N ASP A 237 -24.63 16.99 1.26
CA ASP A 237 -25.26 16.63 2.55
C ASP A 237 -25.29 17.80 3.57
N ASP A 238 -24.67 18.95 3.26
CA ASP A 238 -24.62 20.14 4.14
C ASP A 238 -25.55 21.29 3.69
N GLU A 239 -26.43 21.09 2.70
CA GLU A 239 -27.49 22.05 2.34
C GLU A 239 -28.80 21.75 3.10
N SER A 240 -28.77 21.89 4.44
CA SER A 240 -29.99 22.07 5.23
C SER A 240 -30.28 23.57 5.38
N PHE A 241 -31.17 24.04 4.51
CA PHE A 241 -32.01 25.23 4.58
C PHE A 241 -31.79 26.15 5.81
N PHE A 242 -31.08 27.26 5.60
CA PHE A 242 -31.38 28.50 6.32
C PHE A 242 -32.43 29.27 5.53
N GLU A 243 -33.70 29.05 5.85
CA GLU A 243 -34.78 29.97 5.46
C GLU A 243 -34.62 31.24 6.33
N GLU A 244 -34.06 32.31 5.75
CA GLU A 244 -34.04 33.62 6.38
C GLU A 244 -35.47 34.18 6.47
N SER A 245 -35.92 34.42 7.69
CA SER A 245 -37.10 35.25 7.97
C SER A 245 -36.72 36.72 7.89
N VAL A 246 -37.40 37.47 7.00
CA VAL A 246 -37.66 38.92 7.15
C VAL A 246 -39.09 39.20 6.70
#